data_AF-A0A8T5TIK2-F1
#
_entry.id   AF-A0A8T5TIK2-F1
#
_cell.length_a   1.000
_cell.length_b   1.000
_cell.length_c   1.000
_cell.angle_alpha   90.00
_cell.angle_beta   90.00
_cell.angle_gamma   90.00
#
_symmetry.space_group_name_H-M   'P 1'
#
loop_
_entity.id
_entity.type
_entity.pdbx_description
1 polymer ?
#
loop_
_entity_poly.entity_id
_entity_poly.type
_entity_poly.pdbx_seq_one_letter_code
_entity_poly.pdbx_strand_id
1 'polypeptide(L)'
;MIQGILTYQFKLNQKEDTGEIDPEFSPIQLIFQNEKFKEDNYSDLIIENDIFATFYQHTVGMFGMKYGFSNFYEGRLKETPYQVMSYFKQIPDGTQFLVISIFELDDEIELFEDLIKTMSKRLNDIFERLAKANNTRQLDLISNVNVRLKNELKYTIFQVERLSALDKLQKVALIYNSEERIKILELLRERPVSKDEMKKVIEKMKPTANIDILLRPFLELNLIRRDWIKGEKDRKTGVITKQGEYLFMVKDIMIARVPNESLLKHFKETNNDLLEIFQQKSAEYFSNYDPYTQLIEETKKIASIMLNPDIYDFFILMRSNHYPLDKIPKVFSEFAITEILLDNLKKLNIITEIKDENKRSWILLLTNLQPITIFPEFLLPKIREAYRQEDDDGKISLEIAKKALNLLEVSYPEKITF
;
A
#
# COMPACT_ATOMS: atom_id res chain seq x y z
N MET A 1 -11.27 -6.35 4.83
CA MET A 1 -10.76 -5.35 5.77
C MET A 1 -10.07 -6.05 6.94
N ILE A 2 -9.12 -5.40 7.63
CA ILE A 2 -8.53 -5.99 8.86
C ILE A 2 -9.61 -6.26 9.90
N GLN A 3 -9.61 -7.46 10.46
CA GLN A 3 -10.57 -7.89 11.49
C GLN A 3 -10.04 -7.63 12.89
N GLY A 4 -8.72 -7.76 13.09
CA GLY A 4 -8.05 -7.50 14.35
C GLY A 4 -6.57 -7.84 14.32
N ILE A 5 -5.86 -7.40 15.37
CA ILE A 5 -4.47 -7.80 15.65
C ILE A 5 -4.45 -8.43 17.05
N LEU A 6 -4.03 -9.69 17.09
CA LEU A 6 -4.09 -10.54 18.28
C LEU A 6 -2.68 -10.93 18.68
N THR A 7 -2.35 -10.76 19.96
CA THR A 7 -1.03 -11.04 20.52
C THR A 7 -1.11 -12.12 21.58
N TYR A 8 -0.22 -13.10 21.48
CA TYR A 8 -0.17 -14.28 22.33
C TYR A 8 1.24 -14.48 22.91
N GLN A 9 1.30 -15.06 24.10
CA GLN A 9 2.51 -15.60 24.70
C GLN A 9 2.45 -17.12 24.69
N PHE A 10 3.49 -17.77 24.19
CA PHE A 10 3.60 -19.22 24.30
C PHE A 10 4.01 -19.62 25.73
N LYS A 11 3.28 -20.57 26.32
CA LYS A 11 3.55 -21.13 27.63
C LYS A 11 3.67 -22.64 27.51
N LEU A 12 4.69 -23.20 28.14
CA LEU A 12 4.84 -24.64 28.33
C LEU A 12 4.30 -24.98 29.71
N ASN A 13 3.04 -25.38 29.78
CA ASN A 13 2.44 -25.81 31.04
C ASN A 13 2.83 -27.27 31.28
N GLN A 14 3.45 -27.58 32.42
CA GLN A 14 3.69 -28.96 32.81
C GLN A 14 2.62 -29.37 33.82
N LYS A 15 1.84 -30.41 33.51
CA LYS A 15 0.88 -30.98 34.46
C LYS A 15 1.66 -31.62 35.60
N GLU A 16 1.47 -31.12 36.82
CA GLU A 16 2.21 -31.56 38.01
C GLU A 16 2.03 -33.07 38.28
N ASP A 17 0.85 -33.59 37.93
CA ASP A 17 0.43 -34.97 38.26
C ASP A 17 0.97 -36.01 37.26
N THR A 18 1.09 -35.65 35.99
CA THR A 18 1.45 -36.56 34.89
C THR A 18 2.82 -36.27 34.29
N GLY A 19 3.37 -35.09 34.55
CA GLY A 19 4.58 -34.58 33.91
C GLY A 19 4.39 -34.24 32.43
N GLU A 20 3.18 -34.37 31.88
CA GLU A 20 2.87 -34.03 30.49
C GLU A 20 3.04 -32.53 30.24
N ILE A 21 3.63 -32.19 29.10
CA ILE A 21 3.78 -30.82 28.63
C ILE A 21 2.58 -30.49 27.75
N ASP A 22 1.81 -29.49 28.16
CA ASP A 22 0.63 -28.96 27.49
C ASP A 22 0.96 -27.54 27.01
N PRO A 23 1.43 -27.39 25.75
CA PRO A 23 1.76 -26.07 25.21
C PRO A 23 0.49 -25.26 24.99
N GLU A 24 0.51 -23.99 25.38
CA GLU A 24 -0.65 -23.09 25.25
C GLU A 24 -0.21 -21.73 24.71
N PHE A 25 -1.03 -21.14 23.83
CA PHE A 25 -0.92 -19.73 23.48
C PHE A 25 -1.89 -18.90 24.33
N SER A 26 -1.34 -18.27 25.37
CA SER A 26 -2.11 -17.42 26.28
C SER A 26 -2.26 -16.01 25.69
N PRO A 27 -3.48 -15.49 25.50
CA PRO A 27 -3.69 -14.13 25.00
C PRO A 27 -3.04 -13.07 25.90
N ILE A 28 -2.37 -12.09 25.28
CA ILE A 28 -1.83 -10.90 25.97
C ILE A 28 -2.74 -9.70 25.69
N GLN A 29 -2.97 -9.42 24.41
CA GLN A 29 -3.76 -8.29 23.98
C GLN A 29 -4.47 -8.65 22.67
N LEU A 30 -5.79 -8.51 22.68
CA LEU A 30 -6.65 -8.74 21.53
C LEU A 30 -7.29 -7.41 21.15
N ILE A 31 -7.00 -6.89 19.95
CA ILE A 31 -7.63 -5.67 19.45
C ILE A 31 -8.38 -6.01 18.18
N PHE A 32 -9.70 -5.81 18.23
CA PHE A 32 -10.59 -6.05 17.11
C PHE A 32 -10.96 -4.73 16.47
N GLN A 33 -11.11 -4.75 15.15
CA GLN A 33 -11.73 -3.66 14.41
C GLN A 33 -13.21 -3.92 14.17
N ASN A 34 -13.56 -5.16 13.85
CA ASN A 34 -14.95 -5.54 13.64
C ASN A 34 -15.64 -5.73 15.00
N GLU A 35 -16.68 -4.94 15.28
CA GLU A 35 -17.44 -4.98 16.54
C GLU A 35 -18.10 -6.33 16.83
N LYS A 36 -18.22 -7.20 15.81
CA LYS A 36 -18.69 -8.58 15.95
C LYS A 36 -17.78 -9.41 16.86
N PHE A 37 -16.47 -9.14 16.88
CA PHE A 37 -15.50 -9.91 17.64
C PHE A 37 -15.11 -9.21 18.94
N LYS A 38 -15.02 -10.00 20.01
CA LYS A 38 -14.68 -9.62 21.37
C LYS A 38 -13.85 -10.74 22.00
N GLU A 39 -13.28 -10.46 23.17
CA GLU A 39 -12.47 -11.43 23.91
C GLU A 39 -13.24 -12.74 24.24
N ASP A 40 -14.56 -12.67 24.37
CA ASP A 40 -15.38 -13.84 24.70
C ASP A 40 -15.78 -14.70 23.48
N ASN A 41 -15.60 -14.20 22.25
CA ASN A 41 -16.08 -14.87 21.02
C ASN A 41 -15.11 -14.78 19.83
N TYR A 42 -13.83 -14.47 20.06
CA TYR A 42 -12.83 -14.38 18.99
C TYR A 42 -12.48 -15.74 18.35
N SER A 43 -12.97 -16.85 18.89
CA SER A 43 -12.87 -18.18 18.27
C SER A 43 -13.50 -18.25 16.89
N ASP A 44 -14.49 -17.38 16.61
CA ASP A 44 -15.09 -17.25 15.27
C ASP A 44 -14.14 -16.58 14.26
N LEU A 45 -13.11 -15.89 14.75
CA LEU A 45 -12.11 -15.18 13.96
C LEU A 45 -10.84 -16.00 13.77
N ILE A 46 -10.36 -16.65 14.84
CA ILE A 46 -9.20 -17.54 14.81
C ILE A 46 -9.36 -18.61 15.87
N ILE A 47 -9.05 -19.85 15.51
CA ILE A 47 -9.10 -20.99 16.42
C ILE A 47 -7.68 -21.43 16.82
N GLU A 48 -7.60 -22.28 17.84
CA GLU A 48 -6.33 -22.79 18.38
C GLU A 48 -5.44 -23.44 17.30
N ASN A 49 -6.01 -24.30 16.45
CA ASN A 49 -5.26 -24.95 15.37
C ASN A 49 -4.66 -23.94 14.37
N ASP A 50 -5.36 -22.83 14.10
CA ASP A 50 -4.87 -21.76 13.23
C ASP A 50 -3.69 -21.02 13.88
N ILE A 51 -3.74 -20.79 15.19
CA ILE A 51 -2.64 -20.18 15.96
C ILE A 51 -1.40 -21.08 15.92
N PHE A 52 -1.56 -22.38 16.22
CA PHE A 52 -0.47 -23.34 16.19
C PHE A 52 0.09 -23.56 14.79
N ALA A 53 -0.77 -23.62 13.76
CA ALA A 53 -0.33 -23.72 12.38
C ALA A 53 0.50 -22.51 11.98
N THR A 54 0.05 -21.29 12.33
CA THR A 54 0.78 -20.04 12.08
C THR A 54 2.13 -20.05 12.81
N PHE A 55 2.16 -20.42 14.09
CA PHE A 55 3.40 -20.57 14.86
C PHE A 55 4.36 -21.59 14.25
N TYR A 56 3.84 -22.73 13.78
CA TYR A 56 4.65 -23.75 13.12
C TYR A 56 5.34 -23.17 11.88
N GLN A 57 4.63 -22.40 11.05
CA GLN A 57 5.25 -21.75 9.88
C GLN A 57 6.42 -20.83 10.24
N HIS A 58 6.37 -20.15 11.40
CA HIS A 58 7.49 -19.33 11.87
C HIS A 58 8.70 -20.11 12.33
N THR A 59 8.51 -21.36 12.77
CA THR A 59 9.53 -22.16 13.46
C THR A 59 10.03 -23.34 12.63
N VAL A 60 9.38 -23.65 11.51
CA VAL A 60 9.79 -24.70 10.56
C VAL A 60 11.24 -24.49 10.13
N GLY A 61 12.03 -25.56 10.24
CA GLY A 61 13.45 -25.56 9.88
C GLY A 61 14.37 -24.93 10.92
N MET A 62 13.83 -24.43 12.04
CA MET A 62 14.63 -23.86 13.12
C MET A 62 15.00 -24.93 14.16
N PHE A 63 16.22 -25.46 14.08
CA PHE A 63 16.73 -26.45 15.05
C PHE A 63 17.70 -25.80 16.05
N GLY A 64 17.51 -26.08 17.35
CA GLY A 64 18.53 -25.85 18.38
C GLY A 64 18.75 -24.38 18.81
N MET A 65 17.75 -23.52 18.70
CA MET A 65 17.96 -22.09 18.91
C MET A 65 18.09 -21.68 20.38
N LYS A 66 19.34 -21.40 20.77
CA LYS A 66 19.74 -20.85 22.07
C LYS A 66 19.68 -19.32 22.16
N TYR A 67 19.31 -18.62 21.08
CA TYR A 67 19.36 -17.16 21.00
C TYR A 67 18.00 -16.55 20.63
N GLY A 68 17.84 -15.26 20.93
CA GLY A 68 16.66 -14.51 20.51
C GLY A 68 16.60 -14.37 18.98
N PHE A 69 15.40 -14.50 18.41
CA PHE A 69 15.16 -14.38 16.98
C PHE A 69 13.76 -13.85 16.70
N SER A 70 13.54 -13.34 15.50
CA SER A 70 12.23 -12.89 15.04
C SER A 70 11.97 -13.33 13.61
N ASN A 71 10.71 -13.60 13.28
CA ASN A 71 10.30 -14.02 11.95
C ASN A 71 8.99 -13.37 11.52
N PHE A 72 8.75 -13.31 10.21
CA PHE A 72 7.51 -12.83 9.59
C PHE A 72 6.93 -13.92 8.70
N TYR A 73 5.60 -14.03 8.72
CA TYR A 73 4.88 -14.98 7.91
C TYR A 73 3.61 -14.36 7.36
N GLU A 74 3.38 -14.57 6.08
CA GLU A 74 2.16 -14.23 5.36
C GLU A 74 1.51 -15.51 4.86
N GLY A 75 0.20 -15.64 5.03
CA GLY A 75 -0.50 -16.83 4.55
C GLY A 75 -2.00 -16.81 4.82
N ARG A 76 -2.63 -17.96 4.63
CA ARG A 76 -4.06 -18.16 4.90
C ARG A 76 -4.24 -19.00 6.14
N LEU A 77 -5.27 -18.67 6.92
CA LEU A 77 -5.72 -19.54 7.99
C LEU A 77 -6.32 -20.81 7.39
N LYS A 78 -6.15 -21.92 8.12
CA LYS A 78 -6.48 -23.26 7.62
C LYS A 78 -7.95 -23.56 7.83
N GLU A 79 -8.51 -23.15 8.97
CA GLU A 79 -9.87 -23.50 9.36
C GLU A 79 -10.84 -22.32 9.25
N THR A 80 -10.33 -21.09 9.28
CA THR A 80 -11.13 -19.87 9.14
C THR A 80 -10.88 -19.19 7.78
N PRO A 81 -11.88 -18.48 7.20
CA PRO A 81 -11.80 -17.92 5.86
C PRO A 81 -11.07 -16.57 5.85
N TYR A 82 -9.89 -16.50 6.46
CA TYR A 82 -9.09 -15.29 6.57
C TYR A 82 -7.66 -15.51 6.10
N GLN A 83 -6.99 -14.41 5.78
CA GLN A 83 -5.55 -14.37 5.55
C GLN A 83 -4.87 -13.58 6.66
N VAL A 84 -3.58 -13.82 6.85
CA VAL A 84 -2.83 -13.27 7.98
C VAL A 84 -1.47 -12.75 7.56
N MET A 85 -1.07 -11.68 8.24
CA MET A 85 0.33 -11.28 8.38
C MET A 85 0.69 -11.41 9.85
N SER A 86 1.69 -12.23 10.14
CA SER A 86 2.07 -12.56 11.51
C SER A 86 3.53 -12.30 11.77
N TYR A 87 3.82 -11.98 13.03
CA TYR A 87 5.14 -11.67 13.53
C TYR A 87 5.42 -12.52 14.76
N PHE A 88 6.55 -13.19 14.73
CA PHE A 88 7.02 -14.03 15.82
C PHE A 88 8.30 -13.47 16.42
N LYS A 89 8.41 -13.53 17.75
CA LYS A 89 9.61 -13.13 18.49
C LYS A 89 9.89 -14.11 19.62
N GLN A 90 11.09 -14.67 19.63
CA GLN A 90 11.68 -15.31 20.81
C GLN A 90 12.75 -14.39 21.40
N ILE A 91 12.70 -14.20 22.71
CA ILE A 91 13.69 -13.44 23.48
C ILE A 91 14.80 -14.39 23.96
N PRO A 92 16.02 -13.91 24.26
CA PRO A 92 17.11 -14.78 24.73
C PRO A 92 16.81 -15.61 25.98
N ASP A 93 15.83 -15.21 26.80
CA ASP A 93 15.40 -15.97 27.97
C ASP A 93 14.45 -17.15 27.63
N GLY A 94 14.14 -17.33 26.33
CA GLY A 94 13.25 -18.38 25.84
C GLY A 94 11.79 -17.97 25.76
N THR A 95 11.41 -16.77 26.23
CA THR A 95 10.03 -16.28 26.12
C THR A 95 9.66 -16.05 24.66
N GLN A 96 8.52 -16.59 24.24
CA GLN A 96 8.05 -16.51 22.86
C GLN A 96 6.73 -15.74 22.76
N PHE A 97 6.64 -14.87 21.77
CA PHE A 97 5.50 -14.02 21.45
C PHE A 97 5.09 -14.23 20.00
N LEU A 98 3.78 -14.28 19.77
CA LEU A 98 3.18 -14.38 18.45
C LEU A 98 2.14 -13.27 18.28
N VAL A 99 2.23 -12.54 17.18
CA VAL A 99 1.31 -11.48 16.80
C VAL A 99 0.69 -11.87 15.46
N ILE A 100 -0.62 -11.86 15.37
CA ILE A 100 -1.36 -12.24 14.16
C ILE A 100 -2.28 -11.08 13.77
N SER A 101 -2.03 -10.48 12.62
CA SER A 101 -2.92 -9.49 11.99
C SER A 101 -3.81 -10.23 11.00
N ILE A 102 -5.13 -10.15 11.16
CA ILE A 102 -6.11 -10.97 10.44
C ILE A 102 -6.90 -10.11 9.46
N PHE A 103 -6.99 -10.54 8.20
CA PHE A 103 -7.59 -9.81 7.09
C PHE A 103 -8.59 -10.69 6.31
N GLU A 104 -9.52 -10.06 5.60
CA GLU A 104 -10.44 -10.76 4.69
C GLU A 104 -9.66 -11.33 3.50
N LEU A 105 -10.11 -12.44 2.90
CA LEU A 105 -9.42 -13.10 1.79
C LEU A 105 -9.27 -12.25 0.52
N ASP A 106 -10.13 -11.25 0.34
CA ASP A 106 -10.14 -10.35 -0.81
C ASP A 106 -9.41 -9.03 -0.56
N ASP A 107 -8.79 -8.88 0.61
CA ASP A 107 -7.91 -7.75 0.92
C ASP A 107 -6.57 -7.86 0.21
N GLU A 108 -6.02 -6.69 -0.11
CA GLU A 108 -4.66 -6.56 -0.62
C GLU A 108 -3.67 -6.41 0.55
N ILE A 109 -3.35 -7.52 1.22
CA ILE A 109 -2.53 -7.47 2.45
C ILE A 109 -1.10 -6.95 2.22
N GLU A 110 -0.58 -7.08 1.00
CA GLU A 110 0.71 -6.54 0.58
C GLU A 110 0.81 -5.03 0.78
N LEU A 111 -0.31 -4.30 0.64
CA LEU A 111 -0.37 -2.85 0.89
C LEU A 111 0.01 -2.51 2.34
N PHE A 112 -0.23 -3.44 3.27
CA PHE A 112 -0.02 -3.23 4.70
C PHE A 112 1.33 -3.79 5.18
N GLU A 113 2.13 -4.42 4.32
CA GLU A 113 3.35 -5.12 4.72
C GLU A 113 4.34 -4.22 5.45
N ASP A 114 4.65 -3.04 4.90
CA ASP A 114 5.58 -2.09 5.51
C ASP A 114 5.07 -1.54 6.84
N LEU A 115 3.75 -1.36 6.96
CA LEU A 115 3.11 -0.94 8.19
C LEU A 115 3.23 -2.02 9.27
N ILE A 116 2.93 -3.29 8.93
CA ILE A 116 3.07 -4.44 9.83
C ILE A 116 4.54 -4.64 10.23
N LYS A 117 5.49 -4.53 9.29
CA LYS A 117 6.93 -4.59 9.60
C LYS A 117 7.37 -3.48 10.55
N THR A 118 6.83 -2.28 10.39
CA THR A 118 7.12 -1.14 11.26
C THR A 118 6.57 -1.36 12.67
N MET A 119 5.31 -1.83 12.78
CA MET A 119 4.72 -2.26 14.05
C MET A 119 5.62 -3.29 14.73
N SER A 120 5.98 -4.37 14.04
CA SER A 120 6.81 -5.45 14.59
C SER A 120 8.18 -5.00 15.10
N LYS A 121 8.82 -4.03 14.44
CA LYS A 121 10.06 -3.42 14.94
C LYS A 121 9.86 -2.76 16.30
N ARG A 122 8.73 -2.06 16.51
CA ARG A 122 8.39 -1.43 17.79
C ARG A 122 7.98 -2.46 18.84
N LEU A 123 7.32 -3.55 18.40
CA LEU A 123 6.97 -4.66 19.28
C LEU A 123 8.19 -5.38 19.86
N ASN A 124 9.35 -5.37 19.18
CA ASN A 124 10.60 -5.90 19.76
C ASN A 124 10.91 -5.29 21.13
N ASP A 125 10.98 -3.96 21.19
CA ASP A 125 11.30 -3.24 22.43
C ASP A 125 10.23 -3.45 23.49
N ILE A 126 8.95 -3.55 23.08
CA ILE A 126 7.82 -3.79 23.97
C ILE A 126 7.91 -5.19 24.58
N PHE A 127 8.17 -6.23 23.78
CA PHE A 127 8.27 -7.60 24.26
C PHE A 127 9.51 -7.81 25.15
N GLU A 128 10.65 -7.20 24.82
CA GLU A 128 11.84 -7.23 25.69
C GLU A 128 11.58 -6.61 27.06
N ARG A 129 10.88 -5.49 27.11
CA ARG A 129 10.46 -4.86 28.37
C ARG A 129 9.44 -5.71 29.11
N LEU A 130 8.48 -6.32 28.40
CA LEU A 130 7.44 -7.15 28.99
C LEU A 130 8.02 -8.39 29.65
N ALA A 131 8.90 -9.13 28.95
CA ALA A 131 9.57 -10.30 29.50
C ALA A 131 10.42 -9.96 30.73
N LYS A 132 11.20 -8.87 30.67
CA LYS A 132 11.98 -8.40 31.83
C LYS A 132 11.08 -8.03 33.02
N ALA A 133 9.96 -7.35 32.77
CA ALA A 133 9.01 -6.96 33.81
C ALA A 133 8.32 -8.18 34.45
N ASN A 134 7.96 -9.18 33.64
CA ASN A 134 7.41 -10.45 34.11
C ASN A 134 8.41 -11.23 34.97
N ASN A 135 9.66 -11.35 34.52
CA ASN A 135 10.73 -12.05 35.25
C ASN A 135 11.05 -11.37 36.59
N THR A 136 10.91 -10.05 36.67
CA THR A 136 11.13 -9.26 37.89
C THR A 136 9.87 -9.01 38.71
N ARG A 137 8.71 -9.53 38.26
CA ARG A 137 7.38 -9.39 38.90
C ARG A 137 6.99 -7.94 39.20
N GLN A 138 7.37 -7.01 38.35
CA GLN A 138 7.07 -5.57 38.51
C GLN A 138 5.69 -5.24 37.91
N LEU A 139 4.63 -5.36 38.71
CA LEU A 139 3.24 -5.20 38.25
C LEU A 139 2.96 -3.85 37.56
N ASP A 140 3.48 -2.75 38.11
CA ASP A 140 3.29 -1.40 37.53
C ASP A 140 3.96 -1.29 36.15
N LEU A 141 5.15 -1.89 35.99
CA LEU A 141 5.86 -1.90 34.73
C LEU A 141 5.12 -2.77 33.69
N ILE A 142 4.60 -3.93 34.11
CA ILE A 142 3.78 -4.80 33.26
C ILE A 142 2.55 -4.03 32.75
N SER A 143 1.82 -3.35 33.64
CA SER A 143 0.65 -2.54 33.28
C SER A 143 0.99 -1.47 32.24
N ASN A 144 2.06 -0.70 32.49
CA ASN A 144 2.52 0.34 31.56
C ASN A 144 2.94 -0.20 30.19
N VAL A 145 3.64 -1.34 30.16
CA VAL A 145 4.05 -1.98 28.90
C VAL A 145 2.84 -2.53 28.14
N ASN A 146 1.85 -3.10 28.82
CA ASN A 146 0.60 -3.55 28.20
C ASN A 146 -0.21 -2.39 27.60
N VAL A 147 -0.28 -1.23 28.27
CA VAL A 147 -0.91 -0.03 27.69
C VAL A 147 -0.18 0.39 26.41
N ARG A 148 1.15 0.36 26.40
CA ARG A 148 1.94 0.68 25.21
C ARG A 148 1.71 -0.32 24.07
N LEU A 149 1.67 -1.62 24.38
CA LEU A 149 1.32 -2.67 23.42
C LEU A 149 -0.05 -2.39 22.79
N LYS A 150 -1.08 -2.19 23.64
CA LYS A 150 -2.44 -1.87 23.20
C LYS A 150 -2.49 -0.66 22.27
N ASN A 151 -1.78 0.42 22.61
CA ASN A 151 -1.75 1.62 21.80
C ASN A 151 -1.06 1.39 20.45
N GLU A 152 0.02 0.61 20.39
CA GLU A 152 0.68 0.26 19.13
C GLU A 152 -0.23 -0.57 18.21
N LEU A 153 -0.94 -1.55 18.76
CA LEU A 153 -1.88 -2.38 17.99
C LEU A 153 -3.04 -1.54 17.45
N LYS A 154 -3.64 -0.69 18.29
CA LYS A 154 -4.70 0.25 17.88
C LYS A 154 -4.23 1.23 16.82
N TYR A 155 -3.03 1.78 17.00
CA TYR A 155 -2.42 2.68 16.03
C TYR A 155 -2.24 1.98 14.67
N THR A 156 -1.77 0.74 14.68
CA THR A 156 -1.57 -0.03 13.45
C THR A 156 -2.89 -0.31 12.73
N ILE A 157 -3.94 -0.73 13.46
CA ILE A 157 -5.28 -0.91 12.89
C ILE A 157 -5.78 0.38 12.24
N PHE A 158 -5.68 1.51 12.95
CA PHE A 158 -6.08 2.81 12.42
C PHE A 158 -5.35 3.18 11.12
N GLN A 159 -4.05 2.88 11.02
CA GLN A 159 -3.27 3.13 9.81
C GLN A 159 -3.68 2.21 8.65
N VAL A 160 -4.04 0.95 8.92
CA VAL A 160 -4.61 0.04 7.93
C VAL A 160 -5.94 0.56 7.38
N GLU A 161 -6.81 1.08 8.25
CA GLU A 161 -8.09 1.67 7.81
C GLU A 161 -7.88 2.84 6.85
N ARG A 162 -6.94 3.72 7.18
CA ARG A 162 -6.60 4.88 6.34
C ARG A 162 -6.07 4.43 4.96
N LEU A 163 -5.25 3.38 4.93
CA LEU A 163 -4.78 2.76 3.69
C LEU A 163 -5.86 2.00 2.92
N SER A 164 -6.95 1.61 3.58
CA SER A 164 -8.06 0.92 2.92
C SER A 164 -8.99 1.91 2.18
N ALA A 165 -8.99 3.19 2.58
CA ALA A 165 -9.84 4.24 2.02
C ALA A 165 -9.05 5.23 1.14
N LEU A 166 -8.29 4.71 0.17
CA LEU A 166 -7.42 5.51 -0.69
C LEU A 166 -8.22 6.50 -1.55
N ASP A 167 -7.72 7.74 -1.64
CA ASP A 167 -8.25 8.71 -2.59
C ASP A 167 -7.66 8.53 -4.00
N LYS A 168 -8.00 9.42 -4.94
CA LYS A 168 -7.52 9.31 -6.33
C LYS A 168 -5.99 9.34 -6.44
N LEU A 169 -5.31 10.22 -5.70
CA LEU A 169 -3.85 10.32 -5.76
C LEU A 169 -3.20 9.06 -5.19
N GLN A 170 -3.71 8.58 -4.06
CA GLN A 170 -3.19 7.36 -3.44
C GLN A 170 -3.48 6.10 -4.25
N LYS A 171 -4.61 6.02 -4.96
CA LYS A 171 -4.87 4.92 -5.91
C LYS A 171 -3.90 4.93 -7.09
N VAL A 172 -3.50 6.11 -7.57
CA VAL A 172 -2.45 6.20 -8.60
C VAL A 172 -1.09 5.84 -8.01
N ALA A 173 -0.78 6.29 -6.79
CA ALA A 173 0.42 5.86 -6.08
C ALA A 173 0.46 4.33 -5.91
N LEU A 174 -0.67 3.69 -5.60
CA LEU A 174 -0.77 2.23 -5.51
C LEU A 174 -0.39 1.52 -6.81
N ILE A 175 -0.73 2.10 -7.97
CA ILE A 175 -0.31 1.58 -9.29
C ILE A 175 1.22 1.69 -9.44
N TYR A 176 1.80 2.84 -9.10
CA TYR A 176 3.24 3.08 -9.25
C TYR A 176 4.11 2.47 -8.14
N ASN A 177 3.52 1.96 -7.06
CA ASN A 177 4.26 1.30 -5.97
C ASN A 177 4.34 -0.23 -6.13
N SER A 178 3.74 -0.80 -7.17
CA SER A 178 3.79 -2.25 -7.45
C SER A 178 4.37 -2.51 -8.85
N GLU A 179 5.39 -3.37 -8.91
CA GLU A 179 6.01 -3.77 -10.18
C GLU A 179 5.00 -4.50 -11.08
N GLU A 180 4.11 -5.31 -10.50
CA GLU A 180 3.04 -6.01 -11.20
C GLU A 180 2.06 -5.04 -11.83
N ARG A 181 1.66 -4.00 -11.10
CA ARG A 181 0.75 -2.96 -11.62
C ARG A 181 1.42 -2.08 -12.68
N ILE A 182 2.70 -1.72 -12.49
CA ILE A 182 3.47 -1.04 -13.53
C ILE A 182 3.50 -1.92 -14.79
N LYS A 183 3.71 -3.24 -14.65
CA LYS A 183 3.70 -4.15 -15.79
C LYS A 183 2.35 -4.23 -16.48
N ILE A 184 1.25 -4.28 -15.72
CA ILE A 184 -0.12 -4.20 -16.26
C ILE A 184 -0.29 -2.91 -17.06
N LEU A 185 0.14 -1.77 -16.51
CA LEU A 185 0.04 -0.46 -17.17
C LEU A 185 0.83 -0.43 -18.48
N GLU A 186 2.08 -0.92 -18.48
CA GLU A 186 2.92 -1.04 -19.68
C GLU A 186 2.27 -1.88 -20.77
N LEU A 187 1.78 -3.08 -20.43
CA LEU A 187 1.15 -3.97 -21.41
C LEU A 187 -0.09 -3.33 -22.06
N LEU A 188 -0.91 -2.68 -21.24
CA LEU A 188 -2.12 -2.00 -21.69
C LEU A 188 -1.83 -0.73 -22.52
N ARG A 189 -0.64 -0.14 -22.38
CA ARG A 189 -0.14 0.95 -23.24
C ARG A 189 0.34 0.47 -24.61
N GLU A 190 0.45 -0.84 -24.82
CA GLU A 190 0.80 -1.41 -26.12
C GLU A 190 -0.45 -1.84 -26.91
N ARG A 191 -1.34 -2.62 -26.29
CA ARG A 191 -2.53 -3.15 -26.98
C ARG A 191 -3.58 -3.65 -25.98
N PRO A 192 -4.81 -3.96 -26.43
CA PRO A 192 -5.74 -4.77 -25.65
C PRO A 192 -5.14 -6.15 -25.34
N VAL A 193 -5.33 -6.61 -24.10
CA VAL A 193 -4.75 -7.87 -23.59
C VAL A 193 -5.86 -8.71 -22.98
N SER A 194 -5.85 -10.03 -23.23
CA SER A 194 -6.81 -10.93 -22.57
C SER A 194 -6.49 -11.06 -21.08
N LYS A 195 -7.49 -11.25 -20.22
CA LYS A 195 -7.27 -11.44 -18.79
C LYS A 195 -6.37 -12.65 -18.52
N ASP A 196 -6.52 -13.72 -19.29
CA ASP A 196 -5.70 -14.93 -19.16
C ASP A 196 -4.23 -14.68 -19.56
N GLU A 197 -4.00 -13.93 -20.63
CA GLU A 197 -2.64 -13.51 -21.02
C GLU A 197 -2.01 -12.63 -19.95
N MET A 198 -2.74 -11.63 -19.46
CA MET A 198 -2.28 -10.76 -18.37
C MET A 198 -1.91 -11.58 -17.13
N LYS A 199 -2.80 -12.50 -16.73
CA LYS A 199 -2.58 -13.40 -15.59
C LYS A 199 -1.29 -14.21 -15.76
N LYS A 200 -1.07 -14.82 -16.93
CA LYS A 200 0.16 -15.59 -17.22
C LYS A 200 1.43 -14.73 -17.15
N VAL A 201 1.38 -13.47 -17.57
CA VAL A 201 2.54 -12.57 -17.47
C VAL A 201 2.83 -12.23 -16.01
N ILE A 202 1.81 -11.91 -15.23
CA ILE A 202 1.98 -11.53 -13.82
C ILE A 202 2.37 -12.73 -12.95
N GLU A 203 1.80 -13.92 -13.16
CA GLU A 203 2.15 -15.14 -12.40
C GLU A 203 3.61 -15.56 -12.61
N LYS A 204 4.24 -15.21 -13.74
CA LYS A 204 5.68 -15.42 -13.95
C LYS A 204 6.54 -14.51 -13.07
N MET A 205 6.04 -13.33 -12.71
CA MET A 205 6.72 -12.41 -11.80
C MET A 205 6.42 -12.78 -10.34
N LYS A 206 5.16 -13.06 -10.04
CA LYS A 206 4.66 -13.39 -8.70
C LYS A 206 3.59 -14.47 -8.78
N PRO A 207 3.93 -15.76 -8.55
CA PRO A 207 3.00 -16.88 -8.70
C PRO A 207 1.76 -16.82 -7.81
N THR A 208 1.82 -16.09 -6.69
CA THR A 208 0.71 -15.91 -5.73
C THR A 208 -0.18 -14.71 -6.05
N ALA A 209 0.12 -13.95 -7.10
CA ALA A 209 -0.59 -12.72 -7.41
C ALA A 209 -2.05 -12.96 -7.83
N ASN A 210 -2.96 -12.17 -7.27
CA ASN A 210 -4.36 -12.16 -7.67
C ASN A 210 -4.63 -11.02 -8.66
N ILE A 211 -4.83 -11.35 -9.93
CA ILE A 211 -5.04 -10.36 -10.99
C ILE A 211 -6.27 -9.47 -10.76
N ASP A 212 -7.34 -9.99 -10.14
CA ASP A 212 -8.54 -9.20 -9.89
C ASP A 212 -8.31 -8.12 -8.83
N ILE A 213 -7.48 -8.40 -7.82
CA ILE A 213 -7.04 -7.43 -6.83
C ILE A 213 -6.14 -6.37 -7.48
N LEU A 214 -5.15 -6.79 -8.27
CA LEU A 214 -4.21 -5.88 -8.94
C LEU A 214 -4.91 -4.91 -9.91
N LEU A 215 -5.98 -5.35 -10.57
CA LEU A 215 -6.77 -4.54 -11.50
C LEU A 215 -7.75 -3.57 -10.82
N ARG A 216 -8.04 -3.73 -9.52
CA ARG A 216 -9.05 -2.93 -8.80
C ARG A 216 -8.78 -1.40 -8.92
N PRO A 217 -7.55 -0.88 -8.68
CA PRO A 217 -7.28 0.55 -8.81
C PRO A 217 -7.50 1.08 -10.23
N PHE A 218 -7.19 0.28 -11.26
CA PHE A 218 -7.38 0.67 -12.66
C PHE A 218 -8.86 0.81 -13.02
N LEU A 219 -9.71 -0.06 -12.49
CA LEU A 219 -11.16 -0.01 -12.70
C LEU A 219 -11.78 1.18 -11.97
N GLU A 220 -11.43 1.37 -10.70
CA GLU A 220 -11.94 2.46 -9.86
C GLU A 220 -11.56 3.84 -10.41
N LEU A 221 -10.37 3.96 -10.98
CA LEU A 221 -9.90 5.17 -11.66
C LEU A 221 -10.44 5.30 -13.09
N ASN A 222 -11.24 4.34 -13.57
CA ASN A 222 -11.75 4.27 -14.94
C ASN A 222 -10.65 4.37 -16.01
N LEU A 223 -9.49 3.77 -15.75
CA LEU A 223 -8.38 3.69 -16.71
C LEU A 223 -8.61 2.58 -17.73
N ILE A 224 -9.30 1.52 -17.30
CA ILE A 224 -9.56 0.33 -18.12
C ILE A 224 -11.04 -0.04 -18.16
N ARG A 225 -11.42 -0.77 -19.20
CA ARG A 225 -12.69 -1.48 -19.32
C ARG A 225 -12.45 -2.97 -19.52
N ARG A 226 -13.30 -3.79 -18.89
CA ARG A 226 -13.39 -5.24 -19.09
C ARG A 226 -14.53 -5.52 -20.05
N ASP A 227 -14.30 -6.34 -21.06
CA ASP A 227 -15.37 -6.78 -21.96
C ASP A 227 -15.14 -8.18 -22.49
N TRP A 228 -16.22 -8.88 -22.82
CA TRP A 228 -16.17 -10.24 -23.35
C TRP A 228 -16.13 -10.23 -24.87
N ILE A 229 -15.15 -10.92 -25.44
CA ILE A 229 -14.96 -11.08 -26.89
C ILE A 229 -15.39 -12.48 -27.31
N LYS A 230 -16.23 -12.58 -28.34
CA LYS A 230 -16.77 -13.85 -28.82
C LYS A 230 -15.71 -14.70 -29.54
N GLY A 231 -14.70 -14.05 -30.10
CA GLY A 231 -13.59 -14.71 -30.78
C GLY A 231 -13.90 -15.00 -32.24
N GLU A 232 -12.87 -15.39 -32.98
CA GLU A 232 -12.97 -15.68 -34.42
C GLU A 232 -12.97 -17.19 -34.63
N LYS A 233 -14.00 -17.68 -35.34
CA LYS A 233 -14.11 -19.09 -35.72
C LYS A 233 -13.31 -19.34 -37.00
N ASP A 234 -12.30 -20.20 -36.90
CA ASP A 234 -11.56 -20.68 -38.06
C ASP A 234 -12.52 -21.49 -38.97
N ARG A 235 -12.60 -21.09 -40.24
CA ARG A 235 -13.48 -21.71 -41.25
C ARG A 235 -13.05 -23.14 -41.61
N LYS A 236 -11.77 -23.49 -41.46
CA LYS A 236 -11.21 -24.80 -41.81
C LYS A 236 -11.24 -25.78 -40.63
N THR A 237 -10.85 -25.33 -39.44
CA THR A 237 -10.73 -26.19 -38.25
C THR A 237 -11.96 -26.14 -37.35
N GLY A 238 -12.80 -25.10 -37.49
CA GLY A 238 -13.97 -24.87 -36.62
C GLY A 238 -13.60 -24.37 -35.22
N VAL A 239 -12.31 -24.26 -34.91
CA VAL A 239 -11.80 -23.80 -33.60
C VAL A 239 -12.03 -22.31 -33.46
N ILE A 240 -12.55 -21.90 -32.30
CA ILE A 240 -12.69 -20.49 -31.94
C ILE A 240 -11.40 -20.06 -31.26
N THR A 241 -10.76 -19.03 -31.79
CA THR A 241 -9.55 -18.45 -31.21
C THR A 241 -9.85 -17.05 -30.66
N LYS A 242 -9.06 -16.60 -29.69
CA LYS A 242 -9.13 -15.24 -29.11
C LYS A 242 -10.47 -14.90 -28.45
N GLN A 243 -11.23 -15.91 -28.00
CA GLN A 243 -12.40 -15.74 -27.14
C GLN A 243 -12.00 -15.53 -25.69
N GLY A 244 -12.71 -14.66 -24.96
CA GLY A 244 -12.51 -14.48 -23.52
C GLY A 244 -12.75 -13.05 -23.03
N GLU A 245 -12.45 -12.80 -21.75
CA GLU A 245 -12.47 -11.46 -21.16
C GLU A 245 -11.20 -10.70 -21.55
N TYR A 246 -11.36 -9.50 -22.10
CA TYR A 246 -10.28 -8.60 -22.50
C TYR A 246 -10.27 -7.32 -21.68
N LEU A 247 -9.07 -6.79 -21.50
CA LEU A 247 -8.78 -5.54 -20.84
C LEU A 247 -8.44 -4.49 -21.90
N PHE A 248 -9.15 -3.37 -21.87
CA PHE A 248 -8.99 -2.25 -22.79
C PHE A 248 -8.61 -1.00 -22.01
N MET A 249 -7.46 -0.40 -22.31
CA MET A 249 -7.13 0.93 -21.80
C MET A 249 -8.03 1.96 -22.48
N VAL A 250 -8.71 2.78 -21.68
CA VAL A 250 -9.55 3.89 -22.14
C VAL A 250 -8.97 5.24 -21.76
N LYS A 251 -8.13 5.26 -20.72
CA LYS A 251 -7.41 6.44 -20.23
C LYS A 251 -6.04 6.02 -19.72
N ASP A 252 -5.03 6.84 -19.99
CA ASP A 252 -3.72 6.71 -19.35
C ASP A 252 -3.65 7.61 -18.11
N ILE A 253 -2.65 7.38 -17.25
CA ILE A 253 -2.47 8.10 -16.00
C ILE A 253 -1.00 8.44 -15.77
N MET A 254 -0.76 9.54 -15.07
CA MET A 254 0.54 9.89 -14.48
C MET A 254 0.38 10.65 -13.17
N ILE A 255 1.43 10.65 -12.36
CA ILE A 255 1.56 11.56 -11.22
C ILE A 255 2.34 12.78 -11.70
N ALA A 256 1.65 13.92 -11.81
CA ALA A 256 2.29 15.17 -12.17
C ALA A 256 2.47 16.08 -10.95
N ARG A 257 3.49 16.91 -11.02
CA ARG A 257 3.72 18.01 -10.08
C ARG A 257 3.13 19.27 -10.70
N VAL A 258 2.31 19.97 -9.92
CA VAL A 258 1.77 21.27 -10.30
C VAL A 258 2.14 22.32 -9.26
N PRO A 259 2.23 23.60 -9.65
CA PRO A 259 2.41 24.69 -8.70
C PRO A 259 1.31 24.68 -7.62
N ASN A 260 1.67 25.03 -6.39
CA ASN A 260 0.69 25.11 -5.31
C ASN A 260 -0.11 26.43 -5.40
N GLU A 261 -1.11 26.46 -6.28
CA GLU A 261 -1.98 27.62 -6.50
C GLU A 261 -2.73 28.05 -5.24
N SER A 262 -3.17 27.10 -4.42
CA SER A 262 -3.89 27.39 -3.17
C SER A 262 -3.04 28.19 -2.19
N LEU A 263 -1.78 27.79 -2.02
CA LEU A 263 -0.84 28.51 -1.15
C LEU A 263 -0.46 29.88 -1.73
N LEU A 264 -0.26 29.96 -3.06
CA LEU A 264 -0.01 31.24 -3.74
C LEU A 264 -1.18 32.22 -3.56
N LYS A 265 -2.41 31.73 -3.69
CA LYS A 265 -3.62 32.52 -3.45
C LYS A 265 -3.70 32.99 -2.00
N HIS A 266 -3.47 32.08 -1.05
CA HIS A 266 -3.48 32.42 0.38
C HIS A 266 -2.45 33.51 0.74
N PHE A 267 -1.23 33.43 0.18
CA PHE A 267 -0.21 34.46 0.39
C PHE A 267 -0.57 35.81 -0.19
N LYS A 268 -1.21 35.85 -1.37
CA LYS A 268 -1.72 37.10 -1.95
C LYS A 268 -2.82 37.71 -1.09
N GLU A 269 -3.74 36.89 -0.58
CA GLU A 269 -4.86 37.36 0.26
C GLU A 269 -4.40 37.87 1.62
N THR A 270 -3.31 37.31 2.16
CA THR A 270 -2.77 37.68 3.48
C THR A 270 -1.63 38.70 3.43
N ASN A 271 -1.21 39.14 2.23
CA ASN A 271 -0.01 39.96 2.02
C ASN A 271 1.22 39.38 2.74
N ASN A 272 1.45 38.08 2.57
CA ASN A 272 2.50 37.36 3.28
C ASN A 272 3.90 37.68 2.71
N ASP A 273 4.85 38.01 3.58
CA ASP A 273 6.22 38.38 3.22
C ASP A 273 7.00 37.26 2.50
N LEU A 274 6.57 36.00 2.61
CA LEU A 274 7.19 34.86 1.94
C LEU A 274 6.80 34.73 0.47
N LEU A 275 5.83 35.52 -0.02
CA LEU A 275 5.23 35.37 -1.34
C LEU A 275 6.26 35.45 -2.47
N GLU A 276 7.10 36.50 -2.49
CA GLU A 276 8.06 36.73 -3.57
C GLU A 276 9.10 35.61 -3.64
N ILE A 277 9.64 35.21 -2.48
CA ILE A 277 10.65 34.15 -2.39
C ILE A 277 10.05 32.81 -2.81
N PHE A 278 8.81 32.52 -2.41
CA PHE A 278 8.12 31.30 -2.79
C PHE A 278 7.80 31.25 -4.30
N GLN A 279 7.35 32.37 -4.88
CA GLN A 279 7.12 32.48 -6.32
C GLN A 279 8.40 32.24 -7.12
N GLN A 280 9.52 32.84 -6.70
CA GLN A 280 10.81 32.64 -7.36
C GLN A 280 11.24 31.16 -7.32
N LYS A 281 11.19 30.53 -6.15
CA LYS A 281 11.52 29.09 -6.00
C LYS A 281 10.60 28.19 -6.80
N SER A 282 9.30 28.49 -6.83
CA SER A 282 8.33 27.74 -7.60
C SER A 282 8.63 27.87 -9.10
N ALA A 283 8.87 29.09 -9.59
CA ALA A 283 9.21 29.33 -10.99
C ALA A 283 10.50 28.64 -11.41
N GLU A 284 11.56 28.68 -10.59
CA GLU A 284 12.84 28.00 -10.85
C GLU A 284 12.69 26.48 -10.97
N TYR A 285 11.86 25.88 -10.11
CA TYR A 285 11.57 24.45 -10.19
C TYR A 285 10.80 24.12 -11.47
N PHE A 286 9.68 24.81 -11.70
CA PHE A 286 8.77 24.50 -12.80
C PHE A 286 9.29 24.92 -14.18
N SER A 287 10.29 25.81 -14.28
CA SER A 287 10.95 26.12 -15.54
C SER A 287 11.75 24.95 -16.12
N ASN A 288 12.14 24.00 -15.27
CA ASN A 288 12.94 22.82 -15.64
C ASN A 288 12.17 21.50 -15.52
N TYR A 289 10.93 21.55 -15.02
CA TYR A 289 10.11 20.35 -14.80
C TYR A 289 9.29 20.02 -16.05
N ASP A 290 9.48 18.81 -16.56
CA ASP A 290 8.61 18.22 -17.58
C ASP A 290 8.03 16.88 -17.05
N PRO A 291 6.71 16.78 -16.85
CA PRO A 291 6.07 15.56 -16.33
C PRO A 291 6.28 14.33 -17.23
N TYR A 292 6.54 14.51 -18.53
CA TYR A 292 6.75 13.40 -19.47
C TYR A 292 8.18 12.84 -19.46
N THR A 293 9.13 13.55 -18.84
CA THR A 293 10.54 13.12 -18.74
C THR A 293 10.88 12.53 -17.37
N GLN A 294 9.92 12.53 -16.44
CA GLN A 294 10.11 12.03 -15.08
C GLN A 294 10.44 10.53 -15.08
N LEU A 295 11.55 10.18 -14.43
CA LEU A 295 11.99 8.78 -14.32
C LEU A 295 10.98 7.95 -13.52
N ILE A 296 10.76 6.70 -13.95
CA ILE A 296 9.85 5.77 -13.27
C ILE A 296 10.30 5.53 -11.82
N GLU A 297 11.60 5.45 -11.56
CA GLU A 297 12.16 5.27 -10.22
C GLU A 297 11.91 6.46 -9.28
N GLU A 298 11.84 7.68 -9.81
CA GLU A 298 11.41 8.83 -9.02
C GLU A 298 9.91 8.72 -8.70
N THR A 299 9.11 8.33 -9.69
CA THR A 299 7.66 8.15 -9.54
C THR A 299 7.33 7.06 -8.51
N LYS A 300 8.08 5.95 -8.49
CA LYS A 300 7.99 4.91 -7.46
C LYS A 300 8.25 5.46 -6.05
N LYS A 301 9.29 6.29 -5.90
CA LYS A 301 9.61 6.93 -4.59
C LYS A 301 8.51 7.88 -4.13
N ILE A 302 7.97 8.68 -5.04
CA ILE A 302 6.83 9.56 -4.75
C ILE A 302 5.62 8.73 -4.33
N ALA A 303 5.31 7.67 -5.09
CA ALA A 303 4.21 6.77 -4.81
C ALA A 303 4.32 6.11 -3.43
N SER A 304 5.48 5.53 -3.11
CA SER A 304 5.78 4.95 -1.81
C SER A 304 5.54 5.93 -0.65
N ILE A 305 6.01 7.18 -0.79
CA ILE A 305 5.81 8.21 0.23
C ILE A 305 4.34 8.64 0.34
N MET A 306 3.61 8.73 -0.77
CA MET A 306 2.18 9.09 -0.75
C MET A 306 1.27 7.97 -0.20
N LEU A 307 1.77 6.73 -0.15
CA LEU A 307 1.11 5.63 0.54
C LEU A 307 1.42 5.61 2.04
N ASN A 308 2.38 6.39 2.55
CA ASN A 308 2.52 6.54 3.99
C ASN A 308 1.41 7.47 4.52
N PRO A 309 0.50 7.01 5.40
CA PRO A 309 -0.65 7.83 5.77
C PRO A 309 -0.25 9.09 6.55
N ASP A 310 0.72 9.02 7.45
CA ASP A 310 1.19 10.20 8.21
C ASP A 310 1.77 11.27 7.27
N ILE A 311 2.56 10.85 6.27
CA ILE A 311 3.08 11.77 5.25
C ILE A 311 1.94 12.32 4.38
N TYR A 312 0.95 11.49 4.05
CA TYR A 312 -0.17 11.89 3.23
C TYR A 312 -1.00 12.99 3.90
N ASP A 313 -1.35 12.84 5.17
CA ASP A 313 -2.08 13.86 5.93
C ASP A 313 -1.28 15.15 6.03
N PHE A 314 0.03 15.04 6.28
CA PHE A 314 0.91 16.20 6.28
C PHE A 314 0.91 16.89 4.92
N PHE A 315 1.03 16.14 3.83
CA PHE A 315 0.97 16.68 2.46
C PHE A 315 -0.35 17.40 2.18
N ILE A 316 -1.49 16.82 2.57
CA ILE A 316 -2.81 17.45 2.43
C ILE A 316 -2.90 18.74 3.25
N LEU A 317 -2.44 18.73 4.51
CA LEU A 317 -2.43 19.91 5.37
C LEU A 317 -1.60 21.04 4.77
N MET A 318 -0.45 20.71 4.17
CA MET A 318 0.48 21.66 3.55
C MET A 318 0.00 22.24 2.22
N ARG A 319 -1.09 21.73 1.61
CA ARG A 319 -1.64 22.29 0.37
C ARG A 319 -2.11 23.74 0.55
N SER A 320 -2.68 24.06 1.71
CA SER A 320 -3.23 25.41 1.97
C SER A 320 -2.50 26.15 3.10
N ASN A 321 -1.52 25.51 3.74
CA ASN A 321 -0.83 26.06 4.92
C ASN A 321 0.69 26.06 4.74
N HIS A 322 1.35 26.86 5.55
CA HIS A 322 2.79 26.92 5.72
C HIS A 322 3.08 26.99 7.22
N TYR A 323 4.19 26.39 7.66
CA TYR A 323 4.51 26.35 9.09
C TYR A 323 5.98 26.69 9.33
N PRO A 324 6.29 27.39 10.44
CA PRO A 324 7.65 27.46 10.93
C PRO A 324 8.18 26.06 11.26
N LEU A 325 9.45 25.81 10.98
CA LEU A 325 10.10 24.52 11.26
C LEU A 325 9.98 24.14 12.74
N ASP A 326 10.01 25.12 13.64
CA ASP A 326 9.90 24.95 15.10
C ASP A 326 8.45 24.77 15.60
N LYS A 327 7.44 24.94 14.74
CA LYS A 327 6.01 24.87 15.08
C LYS A 327 5.21 23.99 14.13
N ILE A 328 5.82 22.92 13.63
CA ILE A 328 5.12 21.96 12.78
C ILE A 328 4.01 21.27 13.59
N PRO A 329 2.77 21.22 13.07
CA PRO A 329 1.69 20.50 13.72
C PRO A 329 2.06 19.04 14.00
N LYS A 330 1.61 18.50 15.13
CA LYS A 330 1.77 17.08 15.48
C LYS A 330 0.83 16.19 14.66
N VAL A 331 1.01 16.20 13.34
CA VAL A 331 0.28 15.37 12.37
C VAL A 331 0.92 14.00 12.25
N PHE A 332 2.25 13.95 12.42
CA PHE A 332 2.99 12.71 12.49
C PHE A 332 2.66 11.98 13.79
N SER A 333 2.52 10.67 13.71
CA SER A 333 2.40 9.83 14.90
C SER A 333 3.56 10.04 15.86
N GLU A 334 3.36 9.77 17.15
CA GLU A 334 4.41 9.84 18.18
C GLU A 334 5.65 8.98 17.83
N PHE A 335 5.47 8.03 16.93
CA PHE A 335 6.46 7.07 16.51
C PHE A 335 7.19 7.46 15.21
N ALA A 336 6.82 8.56 14.57
CA ALA A 336 7.43 9.05 13.34
C ALA A 336 8.55 10.05 13.65
N ILE A 337 9.70 9.87 13.00
CA ILE A 337 10.84 10.79 13.14
C ILE A 337 10.64 11.93 12.14
N THR A 338 10.07 13.04 12.62
CA THR A 338 9.68 14.21 11.80
C THR A 338 10.83 14.71 10.91
N GLU A 339 12.05 14.80 11.44
CA GLU A 339 13.22 15.29 10.68
C GLU A 339 13.53 14.42 9.44
N ILE A 340 13.46 13.09 9.58
CA ILE A 340 13.70 12.15 8.47
C ILE A 340 12.60 12.29 7.42
N LEU A 341 11.34 12.42 7.85
CA LEU A 341 10.21 12.59 6.93
C LEU A 341 10.34 13.89 6.12
N LEU A 342 10.69 14.99 6.79
CA LEU A 342 10.89 16.28 6.13
C LEU A 342 12.08 16.25 5.18
N ASP A 343 13.19 15.61 5.56
CA ASP A 343 14.36 15.45 4.69
C ASP A 343 14.01 14.64 3.43
N ASN A 344 13.25 13.56 3.56
CA ASN A 344 12.76 12.78 2.41
C ASN A 344 11.87 13.61 1.49
N LEU A 345 10.93 14.38 2.04
CA LEU A 345 10.05 15.25 1.26
C LEU A 345 10.82 16.39 0.56
N LYS A 346 11.86 16.94 1.20
CA LYS A 346 12.75 17.94 0.61
C LYS A 346 13.58 17.35 -0.54
N LYS A 347 14.17 16.17 -0.35
CA LYS A 347 14.94 15.44 -1.38
C LYS A 347 14.11 15.12 -2.62
N LEU A 348 12.81 14.86 -2.43
CA LEU A 348 11.87 14.67 -3.53
C LEU A 348 11.28 15.98 -4.07
N ASN A 349 11.78 17.15 -3.68
CA ASN A 349 11.25 18.46 -4.08
C ASN A 349 9.74 18.61 -3.85
N ILE A 350 9.15 17.89 -2.89
CA ILE A 350 7.73 18.01 -2.54
C ILE A 350 7.53 19.26 -1.69
N ILE A 351 8.40 19.44 -0.70
CA ILE A 351 8.43 20.63 0.16
C ILE A 351 9.73 21.41 -0.06
N THR A 352 9.72 22.68 0.33
CA THR A 352 10.90 23.54 0.36
C THR A 352 10.99 24.28 1.68
N GLU A 353 12.18 24.77 1.98
CA GLU A 353 12.45 25.62 3.15
C GLU A 353 12.78 27.05 2.68
N ILE A 354 12.11 28.03 3.27
CA ILE A 354 12.33 29.45 3.04
C ILE A 354 12.64 30.12 4.36
N LYS A 355 13.61 31.03 4.39
CA LYS A 355 13.89 31.86 5.56
C LYS A 355 13.20 33.20 5.39
N ASP A 356 12.50 33.65 6.43
CA ASP A 356 11.94 35.00 6.48
C ASP A 356 13.03 36.06 6.76
N GLU A 357 12.63 37.33 6.79
CA GLU A 357 13.51 38.45 7.11
C GLU A 357 14.15 38.32 8.50
N ASN A 358 13.47 37.65 9.44
CA ASN A 358 13.94 37.34 10.79
C ASN A 358 14.83 36.09 10.86
N LYS A 359 15.22 35.53 9.71
CA LYS A 359 16.00 34.29 9.56
C LYS A 359 15.34 33.04 10.14
N ARG A 360 14.03 33.07 10.40
CA ARG A 360 13.27 31.90 10.83
C ARG A 360 12.95 31.04 9.62
N SER A 361 13.16 29.74 9.75
CA SER A 361 12.89 28.77 8.68
C SER A 361 11.41 28.37 8.65
N TRP A 362 10.82 28.45 7.46
CA TRP A 362 9.46 28.07 7.15
C TRP A 362 9.47 26.91 6.15
N ILE A 363 8.57 25.95 6.35
CA ILE A 363 8.32 24.87 5.40
C ILE A 363 7.07 25.18 4.61
N LEU A 364 7.16 24.95 3.31
CA LEU A 364 6.09 25.18 2.33
C LEU A 364 6.01 24.00 1.37
N LEU A 365 4.81 23.70 0.87
CA LEU A 365 4.65 22.74 -0.22
C LEU A 365 5.11 23.37 -1.54
N LEU A 366 6.22 22.89 -2.09
CA LEU A 366 6.78 23.35 -3.35
C LEU A 366 6.00 22.81 -4.54
N THR A 367 5.76 21.49 -4.55
CA THR A 367 5.04 20.82 -5.63
C THR A 367 3.79 20.15 -5.08
N ASN A 368 2.63 20.53 -5.62
CA ASN A 368 1.39 19.82 -5.37
C ASN A 368 1.31 18.61 -6.30
N LEU A 369 1.26 17.41 -5.74
CA LEU A 369 1.11 16.18 -6.52
C LEU A 369 -0.35 16.01 -6.94
N GLN A 370 -0.56 15.75 -8.23
CA GLN A 370 -1.89 15.52 -8.82
C GLN A 370 -1.88 14.33 -9.78
N PRO A 371 -2.90 13.46 -9.72
CA PRO A 371 -3.12 12.45 -10.73
C PRO A 371 -3.68 13.11 -12.00
N ILE A 372 -2.95 13.06 -13.11
CA ILE A 372 -3.41 13.56 -14.41
C ILE A 372 -3.80 12.38 -15.28
N THR A 373 -5.06 12.35 -15.68
CA THR A 373 -5.61 11.36 -16.61
C THR A 373 -5.55 11.91 -18.03
N ILE A 374 -5.01 11.11 -18.95
CA ILE A 374 -4.70 11.54 -20.32
C ILE A 374 -5.45 10.64 -21.30
N PHE A 375 -5.97 11.22 -22.38
CA PHE A 375 -6.50 10.43 -23.48
C PHE A 375 -5.34 9.71 -24.20
N PRO A 376 -5.34 8.37 -24.31
CA PRO A 376 -4.19 7.61 -24.79
C PRO A 376 -4.14 7.60 -26.32
N GLU A 377 -3.94 8.76 -26.95
CA GLU A 377 -3.93 8.91 -28.41
C GLU A 377 -2.86 8.02 -29.07
N PHE A 378 -1.75 7.78 -28.38
CA PHE A 378 -0.68 6.88 -28.80
C PHE A 378 -1.14 5.43 -29.02
N LEU A 379 -2.28 5.00 -28.44
CA LEU A 379 -2.84 3.66 -28.68
C LEU A 379 -3.44 3.51 -30.08
N LEU A 380 -3.90 4.59 -30.71
CA LEU A 380 -4.57 4.51 -32.01
C LEU A 380 -3.68 3.86 -33.10
N PRO A 381 -2.42 4.29 -33.31
CA PRO A 381 -1.52 3.60 -34.24
C PRO A 381 -1.16 2.18 -33.77
N LYS A 382 -0.91 1.99 -32.47
CA LYS A 382 -0.52 0.67 -31.92
C LYS A 382 -1.60 -0.40 -32.09
N ILE A 383 -2.87 -0.05 -31.90
CA ILE A 383 -4.01 -0.96 -32.15
C ILE A 383 -4.06 -1.35 -33.64
N ARG A 384 -3.81 -0.40 -34.55
CA ARG A 384 -3.79 -0.69 -35.99
C ARG A 384 -2.62 -1.60 -36.36
N GLU A 385 -1.46 -1.40 -35.76
CA GLU A 385 -0.28 -2.23 -35.96
C GLU A 385 -0.50 -3.64 -35.41
N ALA A 386 -0.96 -3.78 -34.16
CA ALA A 386 -1.27 -5.08 -33.55
C ALA A 386 -2.32 -5.88 -34.34
N TYR A 387 -3.25 -5.21 -35.03
CA TYR A 387 -4.18 -5.89 -35.94
C TYR A 387 -3.50 -6.37 -37.24
N ARG A 388 -2.55 -5.59 -37.76
CA ARG A 388 -1.85 -5.84 -39.03
C ARG A 388 -0.69 -6.83 -38.91
N GLN A 389 -0.23 -7.14 -37.71
CA GLN A 389 0.88 -8.08 -37.48
C GLN A 389 0.60 -9.46 -38.11
N GLU A 390 1.62 -9.98 -38.80
CA GLU A 390 1.57 -11.29 -39.44
C GLU A 390 1.89 -12.41 -38.44
N ASP A 391 2.82 -12.16 -37.51
CA ASP A 391 3.19 -13.07 -36.42
C ASP A 391 2.10 -13.15 -35.33
N ASP A 392 1.95 -14.32 -34.72
CA ASP A 392 0.90 -14.59 -33.73
C ASP A 392 1.14 -13.89 -32.37
N ASP A 393 2.39 -13.53 -32.07
CA ASP A 393 2.74 -12.93 -30.79
C ASP A 393 2.28 -11.47 -30.74
N GLY A 394 1.13 -11.28 -30.10
CA GLY A 394 0.50 -9.98 -29.90
C GLY A 394 -0.48 -9.50 -30.97
N LYS A 395 -0.73 -10.32 -31.98
CA LYS A 395 -1.77 -10.06 -32.97
C LYS A 395 -3.15 -10.02 -32.32
N ILE A 396 -3.92 -8.96 -32.58
CA ILE A 396 -5.32 -8.86 -32.16
C ILE A 396 -6.29 -9.13 -33.33
N SER A 397 -7.50 -9.57 -33.01
CA SER A 397 -8.56 -9.82 -34.00
C SER A 397 -9.19 -8.50 -34.46
N LEU A 398 -9.94 -8.53 -35.59
CA LEU A 398 -10.64 -7.33 -36.05
C LEU A 398 -11.74 -6.91 -35.05
N GLU A 399 -12.39 -7.89 -34.41
CA GLU A 399 -13.39 -7.64 -33.37
C GLU A 399 -12.77 -6.90 -32.19
N ILE A 400 -11.62 -7.36 -31.69
CA ILE A 400 -10.89 -6.73 -30.58
C ILE A 400 -10.46 -5.30 -30.96
N ALA A 401 -9.89 -5.12 -32.15
CA ALA A 401 -9.45 -3.82 -32.62
C ALA A 401 -10.62 -2.83 -32.73
N LYS A 402 -11.73 -3.23 -33.35
CA LYS A 402 -12.95 -2.40 -33.42
C LYS A 402 -13.49 -2.06 -32.04
N LYS A 403 -13.53 -3.03 -31.14
CA LYS A 403 -14.00 -2.80 -29.77
C LYS A 403 -13.12 -1.78 -29.03
N ALA A 404 -11.81 -1.93 -29.13
CA ALA A 404 -10.85 -0.99 -28.53
C ALA A 404 -11.03 0.43 -29.07
N LEU A 405 -11.15 0.59 -30.39
CA LEU A 405 -11.36 1.89 -31.02
C LEU A 405 -12.70 2.51 -30.61
N ASN A 406 -13.79 1.73 -30.58
CA ASN A 406 -15.09 2.23 -30.12
C ASN A 406 -15.04 2.68 -28.65
N LEU A 407 -14.35 1.94 -27.78
CA LEU A 407 -14.19 2.33 -26.37
C LEU A 407 -13.39 3.62 -26.23
N LEU A 408 -12.34 3.81 -27.04
CA LEU A 408 -11.56 5.05 -27.10
C LEU A 408 -12.37 6.22 -27.66
N GLU A 409 -13.21 5.99 -28.67
CA GLU A 409 -14.08 7.03 -29.22
C GLU A 409 -15.10 7.52 -28.19
N VAL A 410 -15.71 6.60 -27.43
CA VAL A 410 -16.64 6.92 -26.34
C VAL A 410 -15.93 7.58 -25.15
N SER A 411 -14.65 7.26 -24.92
CA SER A 411 -13.87 7.85 -23.82
C SER A 411 -13.13 9.13 -24.20
N TYR A 412 -13.12 9.51 -25.47
CA TYR A 412 -12.57 10.77 -25.95
C TYR A 412 -13.28 11.90 -25.21
N PRO A 413 -12.55 12.89 -24.64
CA PRO A 413 -13.17 13.92 -23.84
C PRO A 413 -14.32 14.59 -24.63
N GLU A 414 -15.53 14.55 -24.05
CA GLU A 414 -16.65 15.38 -24.47
C GLU A 414 -16.11 16.79 -24.71
N LYS A 415 -16.38 17.34 -25.90
CA LYS A 415 -15.95 18.66 -26.37
C LYS A 415 -15.66 19.60 -25.19
N ILE A 416 -14.38 19.90 -24.95
CA ILE A 416 -13.99 21.02 -24.10
C ILE A 416 -14.58 22.26 -24.79
N THR A 417 -15.69 22.75 -24.25
CA THR A 417 -16.25 24.03 -24.65
C THR A 417 -15.39 25.07 -23.93
N PHE A 418 -14.64 25.84 -24.72
CA PHE A 418 -13.89 27.00 -24.25
C PHE A 418 -14.84 28.10 -23.78
#